data_AF-A0A1M6VDG7-F1
#
_entry.id   AF-A0A1M6VDG7-F1
#
_cell.length_a   1.000
_cell.length_b   1.000
_cell.length_c   1.000
_cell.angle_alpha   90.00
_cell.angle_beta   90.00
_cell.angle_gamma   90.00
#
_symmetry.space_group_name_H-M   'P 1'
#
loop_
_entity.id
_entity.type
_entity.pdbx_description
1 polymer ?
#
loop_
_entity_poly.entity_id
_entity_poly.type
_entity_poly.pdbx_seq_one_letter_code
_entity_poly.pdbx_strand_id
1 'polypeptide(L)'
;MIAACATQVAPSGGPEDKLPPRVAAVSPAPMTTNHPNELSVKLEFDEWINASIPRGAISISPPIEKKLRYEVHGKMLEVYSRAELDTGTTYTVTFAGGIKDLRGNALAKPFQVVFSTGAIIDSLTLSGRVMVPDSLVRKKNYPSVGLYLMGAERESKRYLEKYRDTVTHVLDSLPMLTKEEPLYITAADSIGNFTFTGLKAGHYRVVAFVDGNGNHKIEPSSELAGVWVSDLQLNETVHDTLWIALANQDTSLMELDNVTQPFKDVLEANFTRRVYFDSAFADTSNCYLSSKDGDTLYPRLVYLSTSSAPRFYFDPKPKDEVLYKFVCSNGKDSLNHVLDTARNYAEIEWKEMEGDTLAPKIQTVQLTGKAKNAFPKDSLIVIYNKPVVDSLKDMFFIVENKDTVQVAAKKLDPVRYLVKRDAPWPTDSKFNLLRGYADTTLAKADSNGVRDTVIKTKYENKLTFESVSKLKLASMAGRIPGAKTGAVVRLKSVETGKFEYAKCSPYGVFSFNDLVEGGYIIDYYYADKGTGLPNGGSLNPFSFGSAWRSPIDTLKIKSGANDLEQLMPNLPALP
;
A
#
# COMPACT_ATOMS: atom_id res chain seq x y z
N MET A 1 -5.93 -1.48 -81.69
CA MET A 1 -5.44 -1.54 -80.29
C MET A 1 -4.86 -0.17 -79.94
N ILE A 2 -5.62 0.66 -79.24
CA ILE A 2 -5.11 1.77 -78.42
C ILE A 2 -5.90 1.65 -77.13
N ALA A 3 -5.25 1.14 -76.09
CA ALA A 3 -5.80 0.98 -74.75
C ALA A 3 -5.62 2.30 -74.00
N ALA A 4 -6.71 2.95 -73.62
CA ALA A 4 -6.71 4.04 -72.67
C ALA A 4 -7.36 3.53 -71.38
N CYS A 5 -6.55 3.11 -70.41
CA CYS A 5 -7.01 2.87 -69.05
C CYS A 5 -7.27 4.22 -68.37
N ALA A 6 -8.54 4.51 -68.05
CA ALA A 6 -8.88 5.53 -67.08
C ALA A 6 -8.58 4.98 -65.67
N THR A 7 -7.62 5.59 -64.97
CA THR A 7 -7.36 5.29 -63.56
C THR A 7 -8.48 5.90 -62.70
N GLN A 8 -9.27 5.05 -62.03
CA GLN A 8 -10.21 5.49 -61.00
C GLN A 8 -9.41 6.02 -59.81
N VAL A 9 -9.41 7.33 -59.61
CA VAL A 9 -8.97 7.94 -58.35
C VAL A 9 -10.14 7.88 -57.38
N ALA A 10 -9.95 7.25 -56.23
CA ALA A 10 -10.96 7.22 -55.18
C ALA A 10 -11.30 8.65 -54.74
N PRO A 11 -12.58 8.99 -54.52
CA PRO A 11 -12.94 10.32 -54.03
C PRO A 11 -12.18 10.60 -52.73
N SER A 12 -11.57 11.78 -52.64
CA SER A 12 -10.93 12.23 -51.40
C SER A 12 -12.02 12.33 -50.33
N GLY A 13 -12.01 11.42 -49.36
CA GLY A 13 -12.95 11.46 -48.24
C GLY A 13 -12.90 12.81 -47.53
N GLY A 14 -14.05 13.28 -47.06
CA GLY A 14 -14.15 14.48 -46.25
C GLY A 14 -13.30 14.38 -44.97
N PRO A 15 -13.16 15.49 -44.21
CA PRO A 15 -12.42 15.48 -42.96
C PRO A 15 -12.97 14.39 -42.03
N GLU A 16 -12.06 13.69 -41.35
CA GLU A 16 -12.41 12.68 -40.34
C GLU A 16 -13.28 13.32 -39.25
N ASP A 17 -14.38 12.65 -38.93
CA ASP A 17 -15.25 13.06 -37.83
C ASP A 17 -14.60 12.74 -36.49
N LYS A 18 -14.48 13.77 -35.65
CA LYS A 18 -13.83 13.71 -34.33
C LYS A 18 -14.78 14.16 -33.22
N LEU A 19 -16.03 14.46 -33.56
CA LEU A 19 -17.01 14.91 -32.58
C LEU A 19 -17.57 13.70 -31.82
N PRO A 20 -17.77 13.82 -30.51
CA PRO A 20 -18.39 12.76 -29.73
C PRO A 20 -19.90 12.71 -29.98
N PRO A 21 -20.53 11.51 -29.97
CA PRO A 21 -21.96 11.39 -30.11
C PRO A 21 -22.68 12.08 -28.93
N ARG A 22 -23.81 12.73 -29.21
CA ARG A 22 -24.60 13.45 -28.19
C ARG A 22 -25.99 12.84 -28.08
N VAL A 23 -26.50 12.78 -26.85
CA VAL A 23 -27.87 12.33 -26.59
C VAL A 23 -28.84 13.39 -27.10
N ALA A 24 -29.64 13.03 -28.09
CA ALA A 24 -30.69 13.84 -28.70
C ALA A 24 -32.05 13.69 -28.01
N ALA A 25 -32.37 12.48 -27.53
CA ALA A 25 -33.57 12.21 -26.75
C ALA A 25 -33.36 11.08 -25.73
N VAL A 26 -34.20 11.07 -24.69
CA VAL A 26 -34.17 10.08 -23.61
C VAL A 26 -35.58 9.73 -23.18
N SER A 27 -35.81 8.43 -22.92
CA SER A 27 -37.03 7.91 -22.30
C SER A 27 -36.65 6.90 -21.21
N PRO A 28 -37.24 6.95 -20.00
CA PRO A 28 -38.17 7.97 -19.52
C PRO A 28 -37.51 9.35 -19.44
N ALA A 29 -38.33 10.40 -19.35
CA ALA A 29 -37.78 11.73 -19.10
C ALA A 29 -36.97 11.73 -17.78
N PRO A 30 -35.83 12.43 -17.69
CA PRO A 30 -35.09 12.53 -16.44
C PRO A 30 -35.99 13.03 -15.30
N MET A 31 -35.81 12.48 -14.11
CA MET A 31 -36.59 12.75 -12.90
C MET A 31 -38.05 12.26 -12.96
N THR A 32 -38.38 11.31 -13.85
CA THR A 32 -39.70 10.69 -13.87
C THR A 32 -40.01 10.00 -12.54
N THR A 33 -41.19 10.25 -11.98
CA THR A 33 -41.74 9.58 -10.79
C THR A 33 -42.81 8.56 -11.18
N ASN A 34 -43.11 7.60 -10.30
CA ASN A 34 -44.07 6.52 -10.54
C ASN A 34 -43.76 5.74 -11.83
N HIS A 35 -42.48 5.57 -12.13
CA HIS A 35 -42.03 4.72 -13.22
C HIS A 35 -42.47 3.27 -12.95
N PRO A 36 -42.92 2.51 -13.97
CA PRO A 36 -43.22 1.09 -13.80
C PRO A 36 -42.03 0.30 -13.24
N ASN A 37 -42.31 -0.82 -12.58
CA ASN A 37 -41.25 -1.65 -12.00
C ASN A 37 -40.46 -2.43 -13.05
N GLU A 38 -40.84 -2.38 -14.33
CA GLU A 38 -40.07 -2.92 -15.45
C GLU A 38 -39.00 -1.92 -15.91
N LEU A 39 -37.73 -2.34 -15.91
CA LEU A 39 -36.64 -1.49 -16.40
C LEU A 39 -36.68 -1.34 -17.93
N SER A 40 -36.92 -0.12 -18.42
CA SER A 40 -36.74 0.25 -19.83
C SER A 40 -36.22 1.69 -19.93
N VAL A 41 -35.01 1.87 -20.45
CA VAL A 41 -34.40 3.17 -20.71
C VAL A 41 -33.91 3.21 -22.16
N LYS A 42 -34.25 4.27 -22.88
CA LYS A 42 -33.89 4.48 -24.29
C LYS A 42 -33.14 5.80 -24.42
N LEU A 43 -31.99 5.76 -25.08
CA LEU A 43 -31.25 6.94 -25.52
C LEU A 43 -31.26 6.99 -27.05
N GLU A 44 -31.62 8.13 -27.60
CA GLU A 44 -31.42 8.44 -29.01
C GLU A 44 -30.24 9.40 -29.14
N PHE A 45 -29.30 9.09 -30.01
CA PHE A 45 -28.14 9.92 -30.31
C PHE A 45 -28.36 10.76 -31.57
N ASP A 46 -27.61 11.85 -31.73
CA ASP A 46 -27.63 12.64 -32.96
C ASP A 46 -26.98 11.91 -34.17
N GLU A 47 -26.23 10.84 -33.91
CA GLU A 47 -25.56 10.00 -34.90
C GLU A 47 -25.64 8.49 -34.57
N TRP A 48 -25.12 7.65 -35.45
CA TRP A 48 -25.13 6.19 -35.27
C TRP A 48 -24.07 5.76 -34.26
N ILE A 49 -24.45 4.89 -33.33
CA ILE A 49 -23.55 4.34 -32.33
C ILE A 49 -23.10 2.93 -32.68
N ASN A 50 -21.93 2.54 -32.19
CA ASN A 50 -21.41 1.20 -32.35
C ASN A 50 -22.29 0.20 -31.60
N ALA A 51 -22.67 -0.90 -32.27
CA ALA A 51 -23.48 -1.95 -31.68
C ALA A 51 -22.76 -2.71 -30.55
N SER A 52 -21.42 -2.69 -30.53
CA SER A 52 -20.63 -3.30 -29.48
C SER A 52 -20.45 -2.34 -28.31
N ILE A 53 -21.31 -2.49 -27.29
CA ILE A 53 -21.21 -1.74 -26.05
C ILE A 53 -20.40 -2.55 -25.02
N PRO A 54 -19.29 -2.02 -24.48
CA PRO A 54 -18.54 -2.67 -23.42
C PRO A 54 -19.41 -2.90 -22.17
N ARG A 55 -19.25 -4.05 -21.51
CA ARG A 55 -20.07 -4.45 -20.35
C ARG A 55 -20.10 -3.43 -19.20
N GLY A 56 -19.03 -2.66 -19.00
CA GLY A 56 -18.93 -1.62 -17.97
C GLY A 56 -19.32 -0.21 -18.43
N ALA A 57 -19.76 -0.05 -19.69
CA ALA A 57 -20.16 1.26 -20.21
C ALA A 57 -21.55 1.69 -19.73
N ILE A 58 -22.35 0.76 -19.18
CA ILE A 58 -23.68 1.03 -18.64
C ILE A 58 -23.79 0.38 -17.26
N SER A 59 -24.21 1.16 -16.26
CA SER A 59 -24.46 0.69 -14.90
C SER A 59 -25.80 1.20 -14.38
N ILE A 60 -26.35 0.50 -13.37
CA ILE A 60 -27.57 0.89 -12.66
C ILE A 60 -27.29 0.88 -11.15
N SER A 61 -27.77 1.89 -10.44
CA SER A 61 -27.76 1.96 -8.98
C SER A 61 -29.14 2.42 -8.49
N PRO A 62 -29.74 1.78 -7.48
CA PRO A 62 -29.29 0.57 -6.78
C PRO A 62 -29.12 -0.68 -7.67
N PRO A 63 -28.36 -1.70 -7.22
CA PRO A 63 -28.22 -2.96 -7.94
C PRO A 63 -29.56 -3.69 -8.08
N ILE A 64 -29.66 -4.52 -9.12
CA ILE A 64 -30.86 -5.31 -9.45
C ILE A 64 -30.52 -6.80 -9.53
N GLU A 65 -31.51 -7.64 -9.28
CA GLU A 65 -31.34 -9.11 -9.20
C GLU A 65 -30.78 -9.74 -10.49
N LYS A 66 -31.15 -9.20 -11.65
CA LYS A 66 -30.79 -9.75 -12.98
C LYS A 66 -30.00 -8.75 -13.81
N LYS A 67 -29.11 -9.29 -14.65
CA LYS A 67 -28.21 -8.51 -15.51
C LYS A 67 -28.95 -7.55 -16.46
N LEU A 68 -28.36 -6.37 -16.66
CA LEU A 68 -28.73 -5.45 -17.72
C LEU A 68 -28.54 -6.12 -19.09
N ARG A 69 -29.44 -5.79 -20.01
CA ARG A 69 -29.39 -6.09 -21.42
C ARG A 69 -29.47 -4.78 -22.19
N TYR A 70 -28.82 -4.74 -23.33
CA TYR A 70 -28.85 -3.55 -24.17
C TYR A 70 -28.78 -3.92 -25.65
N GLU A 71 -29.49 -3.14 -26.45
CA GLU A 71 -29.61 -3.32 -27.89
C GLU A 71 -29.43 -1.98 -28.60
N VAL A 72 -28.70 -2.01 -29.71
CA VAL A 72 -28.41 -0.83 -30.52
C VAL A 72 -29.14 -0.95 -31.86
N HIS A 73 -29.98 0.04 -32.16
CA HIS A 73 -30.74 0.15 -33.41
C HIS A 73 -30.41 1.49 -34.08
N GLY A 74 -29.30 1.53 -34.84
CA GLY A 74 -28.82 2.74 -35.52
C GLY A 74 -28.39 3.82 -34.53
N LYS A 75 -29.25 4.82 -34.31
CA LYS A 75 -29.03 5.92 -33.34
C LYS A 75 -29.62 5.63 -31.96
N MET A 76 -30.37 4.54 -31.79
CA MET A 76 -31.04 4.22 -30.53
C MET A 76 -30.23 3.18 -29.75
N LEU A 77 -30.05 3.44 -28.45
CA LEU A 77 -29.63 2.46 -27.45
C LEU A 77 -30.79 2.19 -26.50
N GLU A 78 -31.28 0.96 -26.47
CA GLU A 78 -32.27 0.50 -25.50
C GLU A 78 -31.57 -0.32 -24.40
N VAL A 79 -31.87 -0.03 -23.14
CA VAL A 79 -31.38 -0.72 -21.94
C VAL A 79 -32.57 -1.25 -21.17
N TYR A 80 -32.54 -2.53 -20.84
CA TYR A 80 -33.62 -3.20 -20.12
C TYR A 80 -33.11 -4.33 -19.23
N SER A 81 -33.96 -4.84 -18.35
CA SER A 81 -33.68 -6.05 -17.55
C SER A 81 -34.94 -6.88 -17.39
N ARG A 82 -34.76 -8.17 -17.10
CA ARG A 82 -35.87 -9.05 -16.67
C ARG A 82 -36.07 -9.03 -15.15
N ALA A 83 -35.29 -8.21 -14.44
CA ALA A 83 -35.50 -7.95 -13.03
C ALA A 83 -36.73 -7.05 -12.86
N GLU A 84 -37.46 -7.27 -11.78
CA GLU A 84 -38.43 -6.32 -11.29
C GLU A 84 -37.70 -5.32 -10.38
N LEU A 85 -37.89 -4.02 -10.62
CA LEU A 85 -37.33 -2.96 -9.79
C LEU A 85 -38.01 -2.95 -8.42
N ASP A 86 -37.30 -2.50 -7.39
CA ASP A 86 -37.87 -2.26 -6.06
C ASP A 86 -38.89 -1.10 -6.14
N THR A 87 -39.99 -1.20 -5.40
CA THR A 87 -41.00 -0.13 -5.31
C THR A 87 -40.47 1.06 -4.49
N GLY A 88 -40.97 2.27 -4.77
CA GLY A 88 -40.61 3.47 -3.99
C GLY A 88 -39.11 3.75 -3.93
N THR A 89 -38.39 3.45 -5.02
CA THR A 89 -36.93 3.49 -5.09
C THR A 89 -36.49 4.34 -6.27
N THR A 90 -35.55 5.24 -6.01
CA THR A 90 -34.86 6.03 -7.05
C THR A 90 -33.77 5.20 -7.69
N TYR A 91 -33.83 5.05 -9.01
CA TYR A 91 -32.82 4.40 -9.82
C TYR A 91 -32.08 5.42 -10.68
N THR A 92 -30.77 5.25 -10.79
CA THR A 92 -29.89 5.98 -11.70
C THR A 92 -29.25 5.00 -12.66
N VAL A 93 -29.52 5.16 -13.95
CA VAL A 93 -28.81 4.45 -15.02
C VAL A 93 -27.72 5.36 -15.58
N THR A 94 -26.47 4.94 -15.48
CA THR A 94 -25.30 5.70 -15.94
C THR A 94 -24.75 5.12 -17.23
N PHE A 95 -24.51 5.97 -18.21
CA PHE A 95 -23.95 5.67 -19.53
C PHE A 95 -22.59 6.36 -19.64
N ALA A 96 -21.49 5.60 -19.65
CA ALA A 96 -20.12 6.10 -19.59
C ALA A 96 -19.41 6.11 -20.95
N GLY A 97 -18.18 6.64 -21.00
CA GLY A 97 -17.36 6.84 -22.21
C GLY A 97 -16.95 5.58 -22.99
N GLY A 98 -17.45 4.39 -22.61
CA GLY A 98 -17.32 3.17 -23.41
C GLY A 98 -18.26 3.14 -24.61
N ILE A 99 -19.31 3.97 -24.63
CA ILE A 99 -20.23 4.11 -25.76
C ILE A 99 -19.56 4.99 -26.82
N LYS A 100 -19.50 4.49 -28.05
CA LYS A 100 -18.81 5.13 -29.17
C LYS A 100 -19.70 5.23 -30.40
N ASP A 101 -19.43 6.21 -31.24
CA ASP A 101 -19.97 6.27 -32.60
C ASP A 101 -19.32 5.20 -33.51
N LEU A 102 -19.67 5.21 -34.81
CA LEU A 102 -19.05 4.33 -35.81
C LEU A 102 -17.61 4.73 -36.20
N ARG A 103 -17.14 5.91 -35.78
CA ARG A 103 -15.80 6.43 -36.05
C ARG A 103 -14.85 6.24 -34.87
N GLY A 104 -15.34 5.73 -33.74
CA GLY A 104 -14.57 5.47 -32.53
C GLY A 104 -14.54 6.64 -31.54
N ASN A 105 -15.28 7.73 -31.79
CA ASN A 105 -15.40 8.84 -30.86
C ASN A 105 -16.26 8.41 -29.68
N ALA A 106 -15.74 8.58 -28.47
CA ALA A 106 -16.40 8.20 -27.23
C ALA A 106 -17.34 9.30 -26.73
N LEU A 107 -18.41 8.90 -26.03
CA LEU A 107 -19.27 9.82 -25.30
C LEU A 107 -18.43 10.72 -24.38
N ALA A 108 -18.54 12.04 -24.55
CA ALA A 108 -17.64 13.02 -23.92
C ALA A 108 -17.73 13.05 -22.39
N LYS A 109 -18.93 12.86 -21.84
CA LYS A 109 -19.21 12.86 -20.40
C LYS A 109 -20.21 11.75 -20.09
N PRO A 110 -20.12 11.11 -18.92
CA PRO A 110 -21.16 10.19 -18.49
C PRO A 110 -22.53 10.85 -18.52
N PHE A 111 -23.53 10.17 -19.09
CA PHE A 111 -24.92 10.60 -19.11
C PHE A 111 -25.70 9.78 -18.09
N GLN A 112 -26.57 10.43 -17.31
CA GLN A 112 -27.33 9.77 -16.24
C GLN A 112 -28.82 9.95 -16.46
N VAL A 113 -29.57 8.86 -16.31
CA VAL A 113 -31.03 8.86 -16.31
C VAL A 113 -31.50 8.48 -14.91
N VAL A 114 -32.05 9.45 -14.20
CA VAL A 114 -32.60 9.28 -12.85
C VAL A 114 -34.11 9.18 -12.94
N PHE A 115 -34.72 8.19 -12.29
CA PHE A 115 -36.16 8.05 -12.18
C PHE A 115 -36.53 7.33 -10.88
N SER A 116 -37.79 7.39 -10.46
CA SER A 116 -38.27 6.69 -9.27
C SER A 116 -39.49 5.84 -9.59
N THR A 117 -39.53 4.64 -9.03
CA THR A 117 -40.72 3.77 -9.04
C THR A 117 -41.80 4.24 -8.06
N GLY A 118 -41.52 5.27 -7.25
CA GLY A 118 -42.49 5.91 -6.37
C GLY A 118 -42.70 7.39 -6.69
N ALA A 119 -43.44 8.05 -5.81
CA ALA A 119 -43.84 9.45 -5.99
C ALA A 119 -42.73 10.48 -5.73
N ILE A 120 -41.59 10.06 -5.18
CA ILE A 120 -40.50 10.94 -4.73
C ILE A 120 -39.18 10.47 -5.35
N ILE A 121 -38.35 11.44 -5.72
CA ILE A 121 -36.94 11.23 -6.09
C ILE A 121 -36.09 11.50 -4.85
N ASP A 122 -35.33 10.49 -4.42
CA ASP A 122 -34.35 10.61 -3.35
C ASP A 122 -33.27 11.63 -3.75
N SER A 123 -32.83 12.47 -2.81
CA SER A 123 -31.99 13.64 -3.13
C SER A 123 -30.84 13.88 -2.17
N LEU A 124 -30.69 13.05 -1.12
CA LEU A 124 -29.61 13.26 -0.16
C LEU A 124 -28.24 13.10 -0.83
N THR A 125 -27.29 13.91 -0.37
CA THR A 125 -25.90 13.88 -0.85
C THR A 125 -24.98 13.56 0.30
N LEU A 126 -23.91 12.83 0.01
CA LEU A 126 -22.89 12.48 0.99
C LEU A 126 -21.53 12.59 0.33
N SER A 127 -20.61 13.33 0.93
CA SER A 127 -19.26 13.49 0.37
C SER A 127 -18.21 13.00 1.36
N GLY A 128 -17.00 12.84 0.88
CA GLY A 128 -15.91 12.42 1.74
C GLY A 128 -14.60 12.26 1.01
N ARG A 129 -13.64 11.67 1.73
CA ARG A 129 -12.32 11.36 1.24
C ARG A 129 -11.92 9.94 1.63
N VAL A 130 -11.27 9.24 0.71
CA VAL A 130 -10.61 7.96 0.97
C VAL A 130 -9.10 8.12 0.83
N MET A 131 -8.34 7.38 1.62
CA MET A 131 -6.89 7.32 1.45
C MET A 131 -6.52 6.70 0.10
N VAL A 132 -5.70 7.40 -0.68
CA VAL A 132 -5.18 6.89 -1.97
C VAL A 132 -3.65 6.78 -1.88
N PRO A 133 -3.10 5.57 -1.64
CA PRO A 133 -1.66 5.35 -1.66
C PRO A 133 -1.04 5.64 -3.04
N ASP A 134 0.24 6.04 -3.08
CA ASP A 134 0.96 6.33 -4.33
C ASP A 134 0.92 5.21 -5.36
N SER A 135 0.87 3.95 -4.89
CA SER A 135 0.76 2.77 -5.76
C SER A 135 -0.54 2.80 -6.59
N LEU A 136 -1.64 3.26 -6.00
CA LEU A 136 -2.93 3.42 -6.66
C LEU A 136 -2.92 4.59 -7.64
N VAL A 137 -2.32 5.73 -7.25
CA VAL A 137 -2.15 6.89 -8.13
C VAL A 137 -1.37 6.51 -9.39
N ARG A 138 -0.25 5.79 -9.25
CA ARG A 138 0.56 5.33 -10.40
C ARG A 138 -0.19 4.37 -11.31
N LYS A 139 -1.01 3.50 -10.74
CA LYS A 139 -1.82 2.52 -11.49
C LYS A 139 -3.12 3.12 -12.05
N LYS A 140 -3.46 4.37 -11.72
CA LYS A 140 -4.76 5.01 -12.02
C LYS A 140 -5.94 4.13 -11.60
N ASN A 141 -5.80 3.45 -10.46
CA ASN A 141 -6.81 2.56 -9.90
C ASN A 141 -7.27 3.15 -8.56
N TYR A 142 -8.37 3.91 -8.58
CA TYR A 142 -8.83 4.67 -7.43
C TYR A 142 -9.91 3.89 -6.66
N PRO A 143 -10.00 4.03 -5.32
CA PRO A 143 -10.94 3.26 -4.54
C PRO A 143 -12.39 3.64 -4.83
N SER A 144 -13.27 2.65 -4.81
CA SER A 144 -14.72 2.80 -4.72
C SER A 144 -15.14 2.93 -3.26
N VAL A 145 -16.23 3.65 -3.02
CA VAL A 145 -16.91 3.74 -1.71
C VAL A 145 -18.30 3.18 -1.88
N GLY A 146 -18.66 2.23 -1.02
CA GLY A 146 -19.95 1.55 -0.99
C GLY A 146 -20.73 1.85 0.27
N LEU A 147 -22.03 2.09 0.13
CA LEU A 147 -23.00 2.14 1.21
C LEU A 147 -23.82 0.84 1.21
N TYR A 148 -23.62 0.02 2.23
CA TYR A 148 -24.33 -1.24 2.42
C TYR A 148 -25.51 -1.01 3.36
N LEU A 149 -26.73 -1.27 2.87
CA LEU A 149 -27.93 -1.12 3.70
C LEU A 149 -27.91 -2.08 4.88
N MET A 150 -28.36 -1.61 6.04
CA MET A 150 -28.40 -2.38 7.29
C MET A 150 -29.81 -2.48 7.87
N GLY A 151 -30.01 -3.46 8.76
CA GLY A 151 -31.24 -3.63 9.52
C GLY A 151 -32.39 -4.23 8.69
N ALA A 152 -33.61 -4.09 9.22
CA ALA A 152 -34.81 -4.73 8.67
C ALA A 152 -35.16 -4.24 7.24
N GLU A 153 -34.73 -3.04 6.85
CA GLU A 153 -35.00 -2.50 5.51
C GLU A 153 -34.38 -3.35 4.39
N ARG A 154 -33.33 -4.13 4.71
CA ARG A 154 -32.68 -5.06 3.77
C ARG A 154 -33.65 -6.10 3.20
N GLU A 155 -34.64 -6.52 3.99
CA GLU A 155 -35.64 -7.52 3.58
C GLU A 155 -36.45 -7.09 2.34
N SER A 156 -36.59 -5.77 2.13
CA SER A 156 -37.32 -5.20 0.99
C SER A 156 -36.53 -5.18 -0.32
N LYS A 157 -35.25 -5.55 -0.31
CA LYS A 157 -34.36 -5.38 -1.47
C LYS A 157 -34.24 -6.66 -2.28
N ARG A 158 -34.79 -6.66 -3.48
CA ARG A 158 -34.83 -7.84 -4.36
C ARG A 158 -33.44 -8.37 -4.74
N TYR A 159 -32.46 -7.47 -4.92
CA TYR A 159 -31.09 -7.88 -5.28
C TYR A 159 -30.38 -8.70 -4.16
N LEU A 160 -30.91 -8.66 -2.93
CA LEU A 160 -30.37 -9.40 -1.79
C LEU A 160 -30.98 -10.80 -1.61
N GLU A 161 -32.01 -11.17 -2.38
CA GLU A 161 -32.73 -12.46 -2.23
C GLU A 161 -31.80 -13.67 -2.27
N LYS A 162 -30.75 -13.63 -3.12
CA LYS A 162 -29.76 -14.71 -3.27
C LYS A 162 -28.84 -14.91 -2.05
N TYR A 163 -28.85 -14.01 -1.07
CA TYR A 163 -28.04 -14.07 0.14
C TYR A 163 -28.83 -14.51 1.38
N ARG A 164 -30.12 -14.81 1.22
CA ARG A 164 -30.94 -15.36 2.29
C ARG A 164 -30.38 -16.70 2.76
N ASP A 165 -30.51 -16.96 4.04
CA ASP A 165 -30.14 -18.25 4.62
C ASP A 165 -30.96 -19.37 3.96
N THR A 166 -30.28 -20.46 3.57
CA THR A 166 -30.90 -21.51 2.75
C THR A 166 -31.92 -22.34 3.52
N VAL A 167 -31.95 -22.26 4.85
CA VAL A 167 -32.85 -23.02 5.72
C VAL A 167 -34.01 -22.16 6.21
N THR A 168 -33.71 -20.98 6.74
CA THR A 168 -34.69 -20.06 7.33
C THR A 168 -35.30 -19.11 6.30
N HIS A 169 -34.66 -18.92 5.15
CA HIS A 169 -35.02 -17.94 4.11
C HIS A 169 -35.02 -16.48 4.60
N VAL A 170 -34.46 -16.21 5.78
CA VAL A 170 -34.30 -14.87 6.35
C VAL A 170 -32.98 -14.26 5.88
N LEU A 171 -32.98 -12.95 5.64
CA LEU A 171 -31.77 -12.20 5.35
C LEU A 171 -31.17 -11.67 6.65
N ASP A 172 -29.84 -11.75 6.80
CA ASP A 172 -29.18 -11.16 7.97
C ASP A 172 -29.38 -9.63 7.96
N SER A 173 -29.59 -9.07 9.14
CA SER A 173 -29.64 -7.63 9.39
C SER A 173 -28.30 -6.93 9.08
N LEU A 174 -27.19 -7.66 9.10
CA LEU A 174 -25.85 -7.16 8.76
C LEU A 174 -25.45 -7.57 7.34
N PRO A 175 -24.78 -6.68 6.58
CA PRO A 175 -24.31 -7.01 5.24
C PRO A 175 -23.10 -7.96 5.24
N MET A 176 -23.12 -8.95 4.34
CA MET A 176 -21.97 -9.79 4.01
C MET A 176 -21.00 -9.03 3.08
N LEU A 177 -20.17 -8.17 3.65
CA LEU A 177 -19.34 -7.18 2.92
C LEU A 177 -18.49 -7.74 1.76
N THR A 178 -18.02 -8.99 1.86
CA THR A 178 -17.20 -9.65 0.83
C THR A 178 -18.00 -10.41 -0.24
N LYS A 179 -19.33 -10.48 -0.11
CA LYS A 179 -20.22 -11.20 -1.03
C LYS A 179 -21.27 -10.32 -1.67
N GLU A 180 -21.83 -9.41 -0.88
CA GLU A 180 -22.87 -8.45 -1.29
C GLU A 180 -22.27 -7.31 -2.10
N GLU A 181 -23.03 -6.84 -3.09
CA GLU A 181 -22.77 -5.56 -3.74
C GLU A 181 -23.39 -4.44 -2.88
N PRO A 182 -22.75 -3.27 -2.73
CA PRO A 182 -23.32 -2.16 -1.98
C PRO A 182 -24.59 -1.62 -2.66
N LEU A 183 -25.51 -1.07 -1.87
CA LEU A 183 -26.74 -0.45 -2.39
C LEU A 183 -26.42 0.78 -3.25
N TYR A 184 -25.48 1.60 -2.76
CA TYR A 184 -24.94 2.74 -3.49
C TYR A 184 -23.42 2.61 -3.59
N ILE A 185 -22.87 2.93 -4.76
CA ILE A 185 -21.43 2.93 -4.98
C ILE A 185 -21.02 4.18 -5.76
N THR A 186 -19.87 4.75 -5.41
CA THR A 186 -19.24 5.83 -6.17
C THR A 186 -17.73 5.63 -6.16
N ALA A 187 -17.03 6.15 -7.15
CA ALA A 187 -15.58 6.08 -7.22
C ALA A 187 -14.96 7.37 -6.70
N ALA A 188 -13.84 7.27 -6.00
CA ALA A 188 -13.04 8.40 -5.60
C ALA A 188 -12.15 8.91 -6.75
N ASP A 189 -11.81 10.19 -6.72
CA ASP A 189 -10.85 10.80 -7.64
C ASP A 189 -9.39 10.50 -7.26
N SER A 190 -8.44 11.10 -8.00
CA SER A 190 -7.01 10.88 -7.80
C SER A 190 -6.45 11.38 -6.47
N ILE A 191 -7.17 12.29 -5.80
CA ILE A 191 -6.84 12.79 -4.47
C ILE A 191 -7.74 12.18 -3.40
N GLY A 192 -8.62 11.25 -3.77
CA GLY A 192 -9.47 10.48 -2.88
C GLY A 192 -10.83 11.12 -2.59
N ASN A 193 -11.21 12.24 -3.22
CA ASN A 193 -12.53 12.82 -2.99
C ASN A 193 -13.61 12.00 -3.67
N PHE A 194 -14.77 11.88 -3.02
CA PHE A 194 -15.94 11.24 -3.60
C PHE A 194 -17.22 11.97 -3.17
N THR A 195 -18.25 11.82 -4.00
CA THR A 195 -19.59 12.33 -3.72
C THR A 195 -20.62 11.31 -4.17
N PHE A 196 -21.60 11.07 -3.31
CA PHE A 196 -22.86 10.41 -3.61
C PHE A 196 -23.96 11.44 -3.78
N THR A 197 -24.89 11.16 -4.67
CA THR A 197 -26.08 11.96 -4.94
C THR A 197 -27.30 11.05 -5.07
N GLY A 198 -28.49 11.56 -4.78
CA GLY A 198 -29.72 10.79 -4.93
C GLY A 198 -29.88 9.67 -3.90
N LEU A 199 -29.31 9.87 -2.70
CA LEU A 199 -29.38 8.89 -1.62
C LEU A 199 -30.72 8.96 -0.89
N LYS A 200 -31.20 7.80 -0.46
CA LYS A 200 -32.34 7.65 0.44
C LYS A 200 -31.88 7.64 1.89
N ALA A 201 -32.62 8.32 2.78
CA ALA A 201 -32.38 8.24 4.21
C ALA A 201 -32.41 6.78 4.69
N GLY A 202 -31.55 6.41 5.63
CA GLY A 202 -31.42 5.02 6.06
C GLY A 202 -30.18 4.76 6.91
N HIS A 203 -30.00 3.50 7.30
CA HIS A 203 -28.85 3.05 8.09
C HIS A 203 -27.89 2.22 7.23
N TYR A 204 -26.63 2.65 7.16
CA TYR A 204 -25.66 2.11 6.22
C TYR A 204 -24.33 1.76 6.89
N ARG A 205 -23.71 0.68 6.43
CA ARG A 205 -22.28 0.45 6.60
C ARG A 205 -21.52 1.06 5.44
N VAL A 206 -20.51 1.87 5.76
CA VAL A 206 -19.66 2.53 4.77
C VAL A 206 -18.34 1.79 4.66
N VAL A 207 -18.02 1.32 3.46
CA VAL A 207 -16.76 0.63 3.16
C VAL A 207 -16.15 1.22 1.90
N ALA A 208 -14.85 1.50 1.93
CA ALA A 208 -14.08 1.82 0.74
C ALA A 208 -13.20 0.63 0.34
N PHE A 209 -13.07 0.36 -0.95
CA PHE A 209 -12.26 -0.74 -1.47
C PHE A 209 -11.74 -0.44 -2.86
N VAL A 210 -10.60 -1.02 -3.21
CA VAL A 210 -10.03 -0.91 -4.55
C VAL A 210 -10.68 -1.96 -5.42
N ASP A 211 -11.57 -1.56 -6.33
CA ASP A 211 -12.24 -2.49 -7.27
C ASP A 211 -11.53 -2.46 -8.63
N GLY A 212 -10.46 -3.25 -8.76
CA GLY A 212 -9.63 -3.24 -9.96
C GLY A 212 -10.28 -3.88 -11.18
N ASN A 213 -11.29 -4.72 -10.97
CA ASN A 213 -11.94 -5.51 -12.02
C ASN A 213 -13.36 -5.01 -12.38
N GLY A 214 -13.88 -4.03 -11.63
CA GLY A 214 -15.19 -3.41 -11.83
C GLY A 214 -16.37 -4.33 -11.51
N ASN A 215 -16.19 -5.30 -10.60
CA ASN A 215 -17.24 -6.24 -10.22
C ASN A 215 -18.08 -5.76 -9.01
N HIS A 216 -17.71 -4.62 -8.43
CA HIS A 216 -18.33 -3.98 -7.26
C HIS A 216 -18.31 -4.83 -5.98
N LYS A 217 -17.39 -5.78 -5.89
CA LYS A 217 -17.19 -6.64 -4.72
C LYS A 217 -15.81 -6.41 -4.16
N ILE A 218 -15.65 -6.84 -2.91
CA ILE A 218 -14.39 -6.73 -2.21
C ILE A 218 -13.68 -8.07 -2.31
N GLU A 219 -12.44 -8.08 -2.79
CA GLU A 219 -11.56 -9.24 -2.78
C GLU A 219 -10.43 -9.08 -1.74
N PRO A 220 -10.62 -9.52 -0.47
CA PRO A 220 -9.70 -9.22 0.62
C PRO A 220 -8.26 -9.70 0.41
N SER A 221 -8.05 -10.78 -0.35
CA SER A 221 -6.73 -11.37 -0.60
C SER A 221 -5.86 -10.55 -1.56
N SER A 222 -6.46 -9.63 -2.32
CA SER A 222 -5.75 -8.85 -3.35
C SER A 222 -6.01 -7.35 -3.30
N GLU A 223 -7.06 -6.92 -2.60
CA GLU A 223 -7.53 -5.54 -2.61
C GLU A 223 -7.37 -4.88 -1.25
N LEU A 224 -7.05 -3.59 -1.28
CA LEU A 224 -7.11 -2.76 -0.08
C LEU A 224 -8.56 -2.41 0.18
N ALA A 225 -8.99 -2.51 1.43
CA ALA A 225 -10.29 -2.01 1.85
C ALA A 225 -10.21 -1.32 3.22
N GLY A 226 -11.21 -0.51 3.50
CA GLY A 226 -11.33 0.28 4.71
C GLY A 226 -12.77 0.39 5.15
N VAL A 227 -13.06 0.08 6.41
CA VAL A 227 -14.35 0.30 7.03
C VAL A 227 -14.33 1.68 7.68
N TRP A 228 -15.38 2.47 7.49
CA TRP A 228 -15.48 3.76 8.16
C TRP A 228 -15.53 3.61 9.69
N VAL A 229 -15.42 4.72 10.43
CA VAL A 229 -15.22 4.71 11.89
C VAL A 229 -16.45 4.27 12.69
N SER A 230 -17.63 4.28 12.06
CA SER A 230 -18.90 3.84 12.62
C SER A 230 -19.87 3.50 11.49
N ASP A 231 -21.07 3.07 11.86
CA ASP A 231 -22.19 3.07 10.93
C ASP A 231 -22.73 4.47 10.68
N LEU A 232 -23.35 4.64 9.53
CA LEU A 232 -23.93 5.89 9.07
C LEU A 232 -25.44 5.84 9.20
N GLN A 233 -25.99 6.70 10.06
CA GLN A 233 -27.40 7.03 10.05
C GLN A 233 -27.62 8.24 9.13
N LEU A 234 -27.97 8.00 7.87
CA LEU A 234 -28.14 9.05 6.88
C LEU A 234 -29.53 9.71 7.00
N ASN A 235 -29.54 11.04 7.12
CA ASN A 235 -30.73 11.88 7.14
C ASN A 235 -30.37 13.30 6.62
N GLU A 236 -31.36 14.21 6.56
CA GLU A 236 -31.19 15.57 6.05
C GLU A 236 -30.21 16.45 6.85
N THR A 237 -29.91 16.09 8.10
CA THR A 237 -28.99 16.84 8.98
C THR A 237 -27.53 16.40 8.85
N VAL A 238 -27.27 15.30 8.15
CA VAL A 238 -25.90 14.82 7.92
C VAL A 238 -25.26 15.72 6.86
N HIS A 239 -24.26 16.50 7.28
CA HIS A 239 -23.45 17.36 6.40
C HIS A 239 -22.01 16.85 6.26
N ASP A 240 -21.79 15.57 6.58
CA ASP A 240 -20.46 14.99 6.79
C ASP A 240 -19.60 14.95 5.52
N THR A 241 -18.30 15.20 5.72
CA THR A 241 -17.24 14.59 4.92
C THR A 241 -16.82 13.30 5.63
N LEU A 242 -17.13 12.14 5.06
CA LEU A 242 -16.59 10.86 5.52
C LEU A 242 -15.09 10.80 5.26
N TRP A 243 -14.30 10.19 6.13
CA TRP A 243 -12.86 9.99 5.88
C TRP A 243 -12.51 8.53 6.17
N ILE A 244 -12.03 7.83 5.16
CA ILE A 244 -11.83 6.38 5.23
C ILE A 244 -10.38 6.05 4.92
N ALA A 245 -9.69 5.46 5.90
CA ALA A 245 -8.37 4.88 5.69
C ALA A 245 -8.52 3.49 5.05
N LEU A 246 -7.61 3.13 4.16
CA LEU A 246 -7.51 1.79 3.59
C LEU A 246 -6.45 0.96 4.32
N ALA A 247 -6.69 -0.33 4.48
CA ALA A 247 -5.76 -1.30 5.01
C ALA A 247 -5.72 -2.56 4.12
N ASN A 248 -4.67 -3.37 4.31
CA ASN A 248 -4.66 -4.72 3.74
C ASN A 248 -5.68 -5.57 4.50
N GLN A 249 -6.52 -6.32 3.78
CA GLN A 249 -7.56 -7.17 4.35
C GLN A 249 -7.25 -8.67 4.21
N ASP A 250 -6.08 -9.00 3.66
CA ASP A 250 -5.59 -10.36 3.57
C ASP A 250 -5.25 -10.85 4.97
N THR A 251 -6.02 -11.80 5.50
CA THR A 251 -5.80 -12.36 6.84
C THR A 251 -5.05 -13.69 6.81
N SER A 252 -4.55 -14.11 5.65
CA SER A 252 -3.88 -15.40 5.55
C SER A 252 -2.57 -15.39 6.32
N LEU A 253 -2.33 -16.49 7.03
CA LEU A 253 -1.15 -16.64 7.86
C LEU A 253 0.12 -16.75 6.99
N MET A 254 1.26 -16.47 7.61
CA MET A 254 2.56 -16.74 7.01
C MET A 254 2.90 -18.22 7.23
N GLU A 255 3.57 -18.86 6.28
CA GLU A 255 3.92 -20.28 6.36
C GLU A 255 5.41 -20.46 6.04
N LEU A 256 6.03 -21.47 6.63
CA LEU A 256 7.36 -21.93 6.20
C LEU A 256 7.17 -22.80 4.95
N ASP A 257 7.61 -22.30 3.80
CA ASP A 257 7.42 -22.95 2.50
C ASP A 257 8.44 -24.07 2.29
N ASN A 258 9.72 -23.73 2.40
CA ASN A 258 10.80 -24.70 2.25
C ASN A 258 12.08 -24.25 2.97
N VAL A 259 13.04 -25.18 3.06
CA VAL A 259 14.40 -24.91 3.54
C VAL A 259 15.42 -25.46 2.56
N THR A 260 16.59 -24.82 2.50
CA THR A 260 17.72 -25.23 1.67
C THR A 260 19.02 -25.15 2.45
N GLN A 261 20.02 -25.93 2.04
CA GLN A 261 21.35 -25.93 2.65
C GLN A 261 22.35 -25.27 1.68
N PRO A 262 22.59 -23.95 1.75
CA PRO A 262 23.53 -23.28 0.86
C PRO A 262 25.00 -23.65 1.11
N PHE A 263 25.38 -24.02 2.34
CA PHE A 263 26.75 -24.35 2.73
C PHE A 263 26.78 -25.46 3.79
N LYS A 264 27.98 -25.99 4.08
CA LYS A 264 28.24 -27.04 5.08
C LYS A 264 27.48 -26.91 6.41
N ASP A 265 27.41 -25.69 6.95
CA ASP A 265 26.92 -25.37 8.29
C ASP A 265 25.80 -24.31 8.29
N VAL A 266 25.20 -24.05 7.13
CA VAL A 266 24.17 -23.02 6.95
C VAL A 266 22.91 -23.60 6.35
N LEU A 267 21.78 -23.27 6.96
CA LEU A 267 20.44 -23.48 6.41
C LEU A 267 19.81 -22.13 6.06
N GLU A 268 19.07 -22.07 4.96
CA GLU A 268 18.27 -20.91 4.54
C GLU A 268 16.79 -21.32 4.52
N ALA A 269 15.93 -20.51 5.14
CA ALA A 269 14.49 -20.77 5.20
C ALA A 269 13.71 -19.80 4.33
N ASN A 270 12.79 -20.32 3.52
CA ASN A 270 11.90 -19.56 2.67
C ASN A 270 10.48 -19.63 3.22
N PHE A 271 9.85 -18.47 3.35
CA PHE A 271 8.48 -18.35 3.86
C PHE A 271 7.58 -17.83 2.73
N THR A 272 6.29 -18.13 2.80
CA THR A 272 5.29 -17.64 1.83
C THR A 272 5.17 -16.12 1.81
N ARG A 273 5.64 -15.45 2.89
CA ARG A 273 5.73 -14.00 3.03
C ARG A 273 7.11 -13.62 3.53
N ARG A 274 7.55 -12.40 3.21
CA ARG A 274 8.83 -11.89 3.72
C ARG A 274 8.76 -11.71 5.23
N VAL A 275 9.63 -12.42 5.95
CA VAL A 275 9.74 -12.29 7.41
C VAL A 275 10.18 -10.89 7.81
N TYR A 276 9.47 -10.31 8.76
CA TYR A 276 9.90 -9.15 9.52
C TYR A 276 10.97 -9.59 10.53
N PHE A 277 12.22 -9.34 10.20
CA PHE A 277 13.38 -9.82 10.95
C PHE A 277 13.67 -8.92 12.17
N ASP A 278 12.94 -9.18 13.25
CA ASP A 278 13.13 -8.53 14.55
C ASP A 278 13.95 -9.41 15.51
N SER A 279 14.16 -8.91 16.74
CA SER A 279 14.92 -9.64 17.76
C SER A 279 14.26 -10.93 18.22
N ALA A 280 12.92 -11.02 18.15
CA ALA A 280 12.20 -12.22 18.53
C ALA A 280 12.40 -13.32 17.47
N PHE A 281 12.35 -12.96 16.19
CA PHE A 281 12.64 -13.92 15.12
C PHE A 281 14.11 -14.34 15.09
N ALA A 282 15.03 -13.40 15.35
CA ALA A 282 16.47 -13.64 15.35
C ALA A 282 16.99 -14.38 16.60
N ASP A 283 16.13 -14.67 17.59
CA ASP A 283 16.47 -15.47 18.75
C ASP A 283 16.89 -16.89 18.30
N THR A 284 18.06 -17.35 18.73
CA THR A 284 18.60 -18.66 18.36
C THR A 284 17.76 -19.83 18.87
N SER A 285 16.91 -19.62 19.87
CA SER A 285 15.94 -20.62 20.36
C SER A 285 14.65 -20.68 19.54
N ASN A 286 14.38 -19.68 18.70
CA ASN A 286 13.13 -19.58 17.95
C ASN A 286 13.01 -20.66 16.86
N CYS A 287 14.10 -20.91 16.13
CA CYS A 287 14.11 -21.92 15.07
C CYS A 287 15.20 -22.97 15.33
N TYR A 288 14.89 -24.24 15.12
CA TYR A 288 15.77 -25.36 15.47
C TYR A 288 15.55 -26.55 14.54
N LEU A 289 16.53 -27.46 14.49
CA LEU A 289 16.40 -28.77 13.87
C LEU A 289 16.03 -29.80 14.93
N SER A 290 15.09 -30.69 14.62
CA SER A 290 14.76 -31.87 15.42
C SER A 290 15.05 -33.12 14.61
N SER A 291 15.81 -34.07 15.15
CA SER A 291 15.96 -35.40 14.55
C SER A 291 14.77 -36.31 14.92
N LYS A 292 14.67 -37.47 14.26
CA LYS A 292 13.69 -38.52 14.64
C LYS A 292 13.95 -39.11 16.02
N ASP A 293 15.21 -39.08 16.48
CA ASP A 293 15.62 -39.60 17.78
C ASP A 293 15.31 -38.62 18.93
N GLY A 294 14.76 -37.44 18.62
CA GLY A 294 14.39 -36.41 19.60
C GLY A 294 15.49 -35.40 19.90
N ASP A 295 16.67 -35.52 19.28
CA ASP A 295 17.74 -34.53 19.44
C ASP A 295 17.33 -33.20 18.82
N THR A 296 17.47 -32.12 19.59
CA THR A 296 17.22 -30.75 19.13
C THR A 296 18.53 -29.99 18.97
N LEU A 297 18.75 -29.41 17.78
CA LEU A 297 19.92 -28.60 17.45
C LEU A 297 19.49 -27.16 17.21
N TYR A 298 20.07 -26.24 17.98
CA TYR A 298 19.84 -24.80 17.81
C TYR A 298 20.97 -24.18 16.98
N PRO A 299 20.66 -23.22 16.11
CA PRO A 299 21.67 -22.45 15.41
C PRO A 299 22.47 -21.60 16.39
N ARG A 300 23.77 -21.44 16.13
CA ARG A 300 24.63 -20.50 16.85
C ARG A 300 24.35 -19.05 16.46
N LEU A 301 23.94 -18.79 15.21
CA LEU A 301 23.61 -17.45 14.72
C LEU A 301 22.41 -17.50 13.77
N VAL A 302 21.57 -16.47 13.84
CA VAL A 302 20.46 -16.23 12.89
C VAL A 302 20.66 -14.85 12.25
N TYR A 303 20.60 -14.77 10.92
CA TYR A 303 20.84 -13.53 10.18
C TYR A 303 20.10 -13.51 8.84
N LEU A 304 19.95 -12.34 8.23
CA LEU A 304 19.42 -12.23 6.87
C LEU A 304 20.53 -12.37 5.82
N SER A 305 20.26 -13.15 4.79
CA SER A 305 21.08 -13.21 3.58
C SER A 305 20.99 -11.92 2.76
N THR A 306 21.79 -11.83 1.70
CA THR A 306 21.71 -10.74 0.71
C THR A 306 20.39 -10.72 -0.05
N SER A 307 19.71 -11.86 -0.18
CA SER A 307 18.36 -11.98 -0.74
C SER A 307 17.25 -11.69 0.29
N SER A 308 17.61 -11.29 1.52
CA SER A 308 16.68 -11.10 2.65
C SER A 308 15.96 -12.38 3.10
N ALA A 309 16.50 -13.55 2.79
CA ALA A 309 16.05 -14.82 3.35
C ALA A 309 16.76 -15.06 4.70
N PRO A 310 16.04 -15.50 5.75
CA PRO A 310 16.67 -15.90 7.00
C PRO A 310 17.62 -17.10 6.82
N ARG A 311 18.81 -16.97 7.41
CA ARG A 311 19.84 -18.01 7.47
C ARG A 311 20.16 -18.36 8.91
N PHE A 312 20.47 -19.64 9.10
CA PHE A 312 20.71 -20.29 10.37
C PHE A 312 22.06 -20.99 10.30
N TYR A 313 23.03 -20.49 11.07
CA TYR A 313 24.38 -21.02 11.14
C TYR A 313 24.52 -21.96 12.32
N PHE A 314 24.95 -23.20 12.09
CA PHE A 314 25.08 -24.24 13.11
C PHE A 314 26.53 -24.54 13.44
N ASP A 315 26.86 -24.48 14.73
CA ASP A 315 28.18 -24.87 15.23
C ASP A 315 28.02 -25.49 16.64
N PRO A 316 28.27 -26.81 16.81
CA PRO A 316 28.79 -27.73 15.80
C PRO A 316 27.80 -27.99 14.64
N LYS A 317 28.33 -28.38 13.48
CA LYS A 317 27.48 -28.70 12.32
C LYS A 317 26.56 -29.90 12.59
N PRO A 318 25.36 -29.97 11.98
CA PRO A 318 24.51 -31.16 12.02
C PRO A 318 25.20 -32.37 11.38
N LYS A 319 24.72 -33.57 11.73
CA LYS A 319 25.24 -34.84 11.19
C LYS A 319 24.76 -35.02 9.76
N ASP A 320 25.66 -35.42 8.88
CA ASP A 320 25.33 -35.69 7.48
C ASP A 320 24.44 -36.94 7.36
N GLU A 321 23.66 -37.03 6.28
CA GLU A 321 22.75 -38.15 5.96
C GLU A 321 21.66 -38.40 7.01
N VAL A 322 21.37 -37.38 7.83
CA VAL A 322 20.26 -37.40 8.80
C VAL A 322 19.13 -36.52 8.29
N LEU A 323 17.91 -37.09 8.31
CA LEU A 323 16.68 -36.33 8.06
C LEU A 323 16.29 -35.55 9.32
N TYR A 324 16.30 -34.23 9.20
CA TYR A 324 15.87 -33.30 10.24
C TYR A 324 14.54 -32.65 9.89
N LYS A 325 13.78 -32.32 10.92
CA LYS A 325 12.65 -31.41 10.86
C LYS A 325 13.12 -30.04 11.33
N PHE A 326 13.19 -29.06 10.43
CA PHE A 326 13.44 -27.67 10.78
C PHE A 326 12.13 -27.01 11.21
N VAL A 327 12.08 -26.42 12.40
CA VAL A 327 10.88 -25.82 12.99
C VAL A 327 11.19 -24.38 13.37
N CYS A 328 10.26 -23.46 13.16
CA CYS A 328 10.30 -22.11 13.71
C CYS A 328 9.06 -21.87 14.59
N SER A 329 9.24 -21.47 15.85
CA SER A 329 8.11 -21.28 16.78
C SER A 329 7.36 -19.97 16.53
N ASN A 330 8.07 -18.91 16.14
CA ASN A 330 7.50 -17.59 15.93
C ASN A 330 8.01 -16.96 14.63
N GLY A 331 7.16 -16.13 14.03
CA GLY A 331 7.51 -15.27 12.92
C GLY A 331 6.32 -14.41 12.53
N LYS A 332 6.60 -13.30 11.86
CA LYS A 332 5.58 -12.44 11.28
C LYS A 332 6.13 -11.69 10.07
N ASP A 333 5.26 -11.16 9.23
CA ASP A 333 5.65 -10.22 8.17
C ASP A 333 5.52 -8.74 8.62
N SER A 334 5.79 -7.80 7.71
CA SER A 334 5.68 -6.36 7.99
C SER A 334 4.26 -5.85 8.26
N LEU A 335 3.25 -6.69 8.01
CA LEU A 335 1.84 -6.41 8.26
C LEU A 335 1.31 -7.19 9.48
N ASN A 336 2.20 -7.87 10.22
CA ASN A 336 1.90 -8.73 11.36
C ASN A 336 1.07 -10.00 11.05
N HIS A 337 1.10 -10.51 9.81
CA HIS A 337 0.63 -11.87 9.55
C HIS A 337 1.57 -12.85 10.26
N VAL A 338 1.08 -13.50 11.30
CA VAL A 338 1.88 -14.41 12.12
C VAL A 338 2.10 -15.73 11.40
N LEU A 339 3.19 -16.42 11.77
CA LEU A 339 3.52 -17.76 11.32
C LEU A 339 2.44 -18.75 11.78
N ASP A 340 1.89 -19.52 10.85
CA ASP A 340 0.97 -20.61 11.13
C ASP A 340 1.72 -21.74 11.85
N THR A 341 1.36 -21.98 13.10
CA THR A 341 1.97 -23.03 13.93
C THR A 341 1.74 -24.44 13.38
N ALA A 342 0.75 -24.65 12.51
CA ALA A 342 0.52 -25.93 11.83
C ALA A 342 1.42 -26.11 10.60
N ARG A 343 1.97 -25.02 10.03
CA ARG A 343 2.81 -24.99 8.83
C ARG A 343 4.13 -24.25 9.07
N ASN A 344 4.71 -24.48 10.25
CA ASN A 344 5.93 -23.82 10.72
C ASN A 344 7.19 -24.70 10.61
N TYR A 345 7.11 -25.79 9.86
CA TYR A 345 8.21 -26.73 9.71
C TYR A 345 8.42 -27.17 8.26
N ALA A 346 9.65 -27.55 7.95
CA ALA A 346 10.03 -28.19 6.70
C ALA A 346 11.05 -29.30 7.00
N GLU A 347 11.05 -30.35 6.19
CA GLU A 347 12.01 -31.45 6.32
C GLU A 347 13.23 -31.20 5.45
N ILE A 348 14.40 -31.59 5.94
CA ILE A 348 15.67 -31.50 5.21
C ILE A 348 16.60 -32.63 5.61
N GLU A 349 17.14 -33.31 4.60
CA GLU A 349 18.28 -34.21 4.78
C GLU A 349 19.56 -33.37 4.76
N TRP A 350 20.36 -33.44 5.83
CA TRP A 350 21.62 -32.70 5.89
C TRP A 350 22.67 -33.39 5.03
N LYS A 351 23.20 -32.69 4.02
CA LYS A 351 24.15 -33.24 3.07
C LYS A 351 25.56 -32.74 3.33
N GLU A 352 26.54 -33.53 2.94
CA GLU A 352 27.91 -33.04 2.88
C GLU A 352 28.01 -31.94 1.81
N MET A 353 28.44 -30.76 2.23
CA MET A 353 28.56 -29.56 1.39
C MET A 353 29.91 -28.90 1.64
N GLU A 354 30.40 -28.14 0.66
CA GLU A 354 31.58 -27.31 0.86
C GLU A 354 31.30 -26.19 1.88
N GLY A 355 32.32 -25.85 2.66
CA GLY A 355 32.27 -24.72 3.58
C GLY A 355 32.40 -23.39 2.83
N ASP A 356 31.85 -22.32 3.39
CA ASP A 356 32.04 -20.98 2.83
C ASP A 356 33.46 -20.46 3.15
N THR A 357 34.37 -20.62 2.18
CA THR A 357 35.79 -20.25 2.30
C THR A 357 36.08 -18.76 2.11
N LEU A 358 35.10 -17.97 1.65
CA LEU A 358 35.33 -16.55 1.40
C LEU A 358 35.40 -15.78 2.73
N ALA A 359 36.16 -14.69 2.82
CA ALA A 359 36.05 -13.83 4.00
C ALA A 359 34.73 -13.02 3.96
N PRO A 360 34.13 -12.66 5.11
CA PRO A 360 33.02 -11.71 5.15
C PRO A 360 33.39 -10.39 4.44
N LYS A 361 32.48 -9.87 3.62
CA LYS A 361 32.67 -8.63 2.88
C LYS A 361 31.59 -7.63 3.27
N ILE A 362 31.96 -6.35 3.38
CA ILE A 362 31.00 -5.27 3.51
C ILE A 362 30.17 -5.21 2.22
N GLN A 363 28.88 -5.48 2.35
CA GLN A 363 27.92 -5.42 1.25
C GLN A 363 27.47 -3.98 1.01
N THR A 364 27.11 -3.28 2.07
CA THR A 364 26.65 -1.89 1.99
C THR A 364 26.90 -1.14 3.29
N VAL A 365 26.93 0.18 3.20
CA VAL A 365 26.95 1.09 4.35
C VAL A 365 25.83 2.10 4.13
N GLN A 366 25.01 2.32 5.16
CA GLN A 366 23.87 3.24 5.08
C GLN A 366 23.77 4.12 6.32
N LEU A 367 23.17 5.30 6.17
CA LEU A 367 22.79 6.17 7.28
C LEU A 367 21.57 5.60 8.01
N THR A 368 21.48 5.82 9.32
CA THR A 368 20.30 5.48 10.12
C THR A 368 19.12 6.35 9.73
N GLY A 369 19.36 7.66 9.57
CA GLY A 369 18.44 8.57 8.92
C GLY A 369 18.36 8.13 7.47
N LYS A 370 17.18 7.69 7.03
CA LYS A 370 16.95 7.25 5.65
C LYS A 370 17.10 8.39 4.64
N ALA A 371 17.58 9.57 5.04
CA ALA A 371 17.84 10.73 4.20
C ALA A 371 19.06 10.50 3.30
N LYS A 372 19.15 11.32 2.24
CA LYS A 372 20.31 11.31 1.34
C LYS A 372 21.54 11.93 2.03
N ASN A 373 21.29 12.95 2.83
CA ASN A 373 22.30 13.69 3.58
C ASN A 373 22.13 13.38 5.07
N ALA A 374 23.24 13.31 5.80
CA ALA A 374 23.25 12.99 7.21
C ALA A 374 22.73 14.18 8.05
N PHE A 375 21.76 13.91 8.91
CA PHE A 375 21.40 14.81 9.99
C PHE A 375 22.44 14.73 11.12
N PRO A 376 22.57 15.76 11.97
CA PRO A 376 23.60 15.80 13.01
C PRO A 376 23.63 14.57 13.93
N LYS A 377 22.48 13.94 14.20
CA LYS A 377 22.37 12.79 15.11
C LYS A 377 22.35 11.43 14.40
N ASP A 378 22.50 11.40 13.09
CA ASP A 378 22.54 10.13 12.36
C ASP A 378 23.75 9.28 12.77
N SER A 379 23.67 7.99 12.50
CA SER A 379 24.77 7.04 12.64
C SER A 379 24.90 6.23 11.35
N LEU A 380 25.98 5.47 11.24
CA LEU A 380 26.21 4.62 10.08
C LEU A 380 26.01 3.16 10.46
N ILE A 381 25.35 2.39 9.59
CA ILE A 381 25.22 0.94 9.72
C ILE A 381 26.02 0.31 8.59
N VAL A 382 27.05 -0.45 8.96
CA VAL A 382 27.82 -1.30 8.05
C VAL A 382 27.16 -2.68 8.03
N ILE A 383 26.83 -3.16 6.84
CA ILE A 383 26.17 -4.45 6.62
C ILE A 383 27.13 -5.36 5.86
N TYR A 384 27.44 -6.51 6.45
CA TYR A 384 28.21 -7.57 5.83
C TYR A 384 27.30 -8.56 5.10
N ASN A 385 27.82 -9.19 4.05
CA ASN A 385 27.08 -10.21 3.30
C ASN A 385 26.90 -11.53 4.07
N LYS A 386 27.67 -11.73 5.14
CA LYS A 386 27.62 -12.91 6.02
C LYS A 386 28.23 -12.61 7.39
N PRO A 387 28.01 -13.45 8.40
CA PRO A 387 28.40 -13.15 9.76
C PRO A 387 29.89 -12.90 9.94
N VAL A 388 30.22 -11.94 10.81
CA VAL A 388 31.57 -11.74 11.31
C VAL A 388 31.65 -12.40 12.70
N VAL A 389 32.29 -13.57 12.74
CA VAL A 389 32.33 -14.47 13.92
C VAL A 389 33.44 -14.08 14.89
N ASP A 390 34.58 -13.62 14.39
CA ASP A 390 35.69 -13.10 15.20
C ASP A 390 35.45 -11.65 15.66
N SER A 391 36.24 -11.18 16.63
CA SER A 391 36.31 -9.75 16.93
C SER A 391 36.62 -8.97 15.64
N LEU A 392 35.90 -7.87 15.41
CA LEU A 392 36.13 -7.01 14.24
C LEU A 392 37.61 -6.64 14.17
N LYS A 393 38.34 -7.24 13.22
CA LYS A 393 39.73 -6.86 12.91
C LYS A 393 39.78 -5.52 12.15
N ASP A 394 38.66 -5.14 11.54
CA ASP A 394 38.55 -3.92 10.75
C ASP A 394 38.34 -2.70 11.67
N MET A 395 39.22 -1.71 11.52
CA MET A 395 39.04 -0.39 12.12
C MET A 395 38.34 0.53 11.11
N PHE A 396 37.31 1.24 11.54
CA PHE A 396 36.63 2.23 10.72
C PHE A 396 37.17 3.63 11.03
N PHE A 397 37.28 4.45 10.01
CA PHE A 397 37.76 5.82 10.11
C PHE A 397 36.81 6.75 9.37
N ILE A 398 36.62 7.95 9.89
CA ILE A 398 35.90 9.02 9.21
C ILE A 398 36.92 10.06 8.78
N VAL A 399 36.85 10.45 7.51
CA VAL A 399 37.60 11.60 7.00
C VAL A 399 36.67 12.79 6.84
N GLU A 400 37.04 13.89 7.49
CA GLU A 400 36.40 15.20 7.40
C GLU A 400 37.50 16.24 7.11
N ASN A 401 37.41 16.99 6.02
CA ASN A 401 38.38 18.06 5.69
C ASN A 401 39.88 17.67 5.77
N LYS A 402 40.21 16.41 5.46
CA LYS A 402 41.55 15.75 5.56
C LYS A 402 41.93 15.25 6.95
N ASP A 403 41.17 15.58 7.98
CA ASP A 403 41.33 14.99 9.31
C ASP A 403 40.71 13.58 9.31
N THR A 404 41.47 12.60 9.78
CA THR A 404 41.05 11.20 9.82
C THR A 404 40.92 10.77 11.27
N VAL A 405 39.70 10.45 11.71
CA VAL A 405 39.40 10.06 13.08
C VAL A 405 38.93 8.62 13.09
N GLN A 406 39.53 7.79 13.95
CA GLN A 406 39.06 6.42 14.17
C GLN A 406 37.72 6.43 14.90
N VAL A 407 36.81 5.56 14.49
CA VAL A 407 35.50 5.40 15.11
C VAL A 407 35.23 3.98 15.57
N ALA A 408 34.49 3.87 16.65
CA ALA A 408 34.09 2.58 17.21
C ALA A 408 32.95 1.97 16.40
N ALA A 409 33.02 0.66 16.21
CA ALA A 409 31.94 -0.15 15.62
C ALA A 409 31.35 -1.07 16.70
N LYS A 410 30.06 -0.93 16.96
CA LYS A 410 29.29 -1.76 17.88
C LYS A 410 28.49 -2.79 17.08
N LYS A 411 28.65 -4.07 17.40
CA LYS A 411 27.84 -5.15 16.81
C LYS A 411 26.36 -4.94 17.15
N LEU A 412 25.49 -4.91 16.14
CA LEU A 412 24.04 -4.89 16.31
C LEU A 412 23.48 -6.30 16.22
N ASP A 413 23.94 -7.08 15.25
CA ASP A 413 23.61 -8.48 15.05
C ASP A 413 24.76 -9.17 14.29
N PRO A 414 24.64 -10.45 13.87
CA PRO A 414 25.74 -11.16 13.22
C PRO A 414 26.31 -10.48 11.96
N VAL A 415 25.50 -9.69 11.23
CA VAL A 415 25.87 -9.08 9.94
C VAL A 415 25.88 -7.55 9.96
N ARG A 416 25.29 -6.89 10.97
CA ARG A 416 25.20 -5.42 11.07
C ARG A 416 26.04 -4.86 12.21
N TYR A 417 26.77 -3.80 11.91
CA TYR A 417 27.59 -3.04 12.86
C TYR A 417 27.25 -1.56 12.80
N LEU A 418 26.92 -0.99 13.96
CA LEU A 418 26.71 0.44 14.15
C LEU A 418 28.07 1.12 14.30
N VAL A 419 28.44 1.94 13.33
CA VAL A 419 29.59 2.83 13.43
C VAL A 419 29.11 4.14 14.05
N LYS A 420 29.53 4.37 15.30
CA LYS A 420 29.10 5.52 16.09
C LYS A 420 30.21 6.56 16.15
N ARG A 421 29.86 7.81 15.87
CA ARG A 421 30.67 8.99 16.15
C ARG A 421 30.22 9.58 17.50
N ASP A 422 31.17 10.00 18.33
CA ASP A 422 30.84 10.58 19.64
C ASP A 422 30.24 11.99 19.52
N ALA A 423 30.76 12.78 18.59
CA ALA A 423 30.22 14.10 18.25
C ALA A 423 29.16 14.01 17.15
N PRO A 424 28.11 14.85 17.18
CA PRO A 424 27.18 15.02 16.06
C PRO A 424 27.90 15.38 14.75
N TRP A 425 27.31 15.03 13.61
CA TRP A 425 27.82 15.46 12.31
C TRP A 425 27.70 16.99 12.17
N PRO A 426 28.79 17.70 11.86
CA PRO A 426 28.69 19.10 11.50
C PRO A 426 27.89 19.25 10.20
N THR A 427 27.23 20.39 10.04
CA THR A 427 26.48 20.75 8.83
C THR A 427 27.41 21.18 7.70
N ASP A 428 26.89 21.20 6.48
CA ASP A 428 27.61 21.70 5.29
C ASP A 428 28.99 21.02 5.05
N SER A 429 29.10 19.74 5.40
CA SER A 429 30.36 19.01 5.42
C SER A 429 30.27 17.71 4.63
N LYS A 430 31.40 17.30 4.04
CA LYS A 430 31.53 16.05 3.29
C LYS A 430 32.41 15.06 4.04
N PHE A 431 31.94 13.82 4.11
CA PHE A 431 32.56 12.75 4.87
C PHE A 431 32.89 11.56 3.98
N ASN A 432 33.97 10.86 4.32
CA ASN A 432 34.25 9.52 3.81
C ASN A 432 34.37 8.56 4.97
N LEU A 433 33.60 7.47 4.96
CA LEU A 433 33.84 6.33 5.82
C LEU A 433 34.87 5.42 5.15
N LEU A 434 36.01 5.23 5.81
CA LEU A 434 37.06 4.34 5.38
C LEU A 434 37.07 3.06 6.24
N ARG A 435 37.39 1.94 5.61
CA ARG A 435 37.80 0.71 6.28
C ARG A 435 39.34 0.62 6.22
N GLY A 436 39.98 0.60 7.38
CA GLY A 436 41.41 0.29 7.48
C GLY A 436 41.63 -1.22 7.46
N TYR A 437 42.60 -1.68 6.66
CA TYR A 437 43.01 -3.08 6.60
C TYR A 437 44.54 -3.19 6.60
N ALA A 438 45.07 -4.25 7.20
CA ALA A 438 46.49 -4.54 7.19
C ALA A 438 46.90 -5.08 5.80
N ASP A 439 47.81 -4.38 5.14
CA ASP A 439 48.46 -4.85 3.92
C ASP A 439 49.88 -5.31 4.28
N THR A 440 50.07 -6.63 4.27
CA THR A 440 51.37 -7.28 4.43
C THR A 440 52.06 -7.34 3.08
N THR A 441 52.84 -6.31 2.77
CA THR A 441 53.75 -6.34 1.62
C THR A 441 55.16 -6.67 2.11
N LEU A 442 55.89 -7.53 1.38
CA LEU A 442 57.31 -7.73 1.62
C LEU A 442 58.06 -6.43 1.35
N ALA A 443 58.94 -6.02 2.28
CA ALA A 443 59.88 -4.94 2.03
C ALA A 443 60.73 -5.22 0.78
N LYS A 444 61.26 -4.17 0.15
CA LYS A 444 62.40 -4.35 -0.77
C LYS A 444 63.53 -5.03 0.02
N ALA A 445 64.17 -6.03 -0.59
CA ALA A 445 65.25 -6.77 0.05
C ALA A 445 66.35 -5.78 0.51
N ASP A 446 66.82 -5.94 1.74
CA ASP A 446 67.97 -5.19 2.22
C ASP A 446 69.26 -5.59 1.48
N SER A 447 70.37 -4.91 1.78
CA SER A 447 71.68 -5.19 1.17
C SER A 447 72.21 -6.62 1.43
N ASN A 448 71.55 -7.40 2.28
CA ASN A 448 71.86 -8.81 2.57
C ASN A 448 70.85 -9.79 1.96
N GLY A 449 69.87 -9.30 1.18
CA GLY A 449 68.86 -10.15 0.52
C GLY A 449 67.69 -10.56 1.41
N VAL A 450 67.60 -10.06 2.65
CA VAL A 450 66.52 -10.39 3.59
C VAL A 450 65.33 -9.45 3.33
N ARG A 451 64.14 -10.03 3.20
CA ARG A 451 62.88 -9.29 3.03
C ARG A 451 62.10 -9.34 4.33
N ASP A 452 61.95 -8.18 4.97
CA ASP A 452 61.13 -8.05 6.17
C ASP A 452 59.64 -7.87 5.81
N THR A 453 58.74 -8.33 6.67
CA THR A 453 57.29 -8.16 6.47
C THR A 453 56.87 -6.80 7.01
N VAL A 454 56.55 -5.85 6.12
CA VAL A 454 56.04 -4.55 6.56
C VAL A 454 54.51 -4.61 6.56
N ILE A 455 53.92 -4.50 7.73
CA ILE A 455 52.48 -4.34 7.88
C ILE A 455 52.16 -2.84 7.75
N LYS A 456 51.58 -2.43 6.62
CA LYS A 456 51.05 -1.07 6.46
C LYS A 456 49.54 -1.09 6.51
N THR A 457 48.94 -0.18 7.26
CA THR A 457 47.49 0.03 7.17
C THR A 457 47.17 0.74 5.86
N LYS A 458 46.37 0.09 5.01
CA LYS A 458 45.76 0.71 3.84
C LYS A 458 44.29 1.02 4.14
N TYR A 459 43.75 1.99 3.41
CA TYR A 459 42.38 2.44 3.58
C TYR A 459 41.58 2.20 2.31
N GLU A 460 40.36 1.69 2.48
CA GLU A 460 39.40 1.53 1.41
C GLU A 460 38.18 2.40 1.70
N ASN A 461 37.78 3.26 0.76
CA ASN A 461 36.58 4.08 0.92
C ASN A 461 35.33 3.20 0.79
N LYS A 462 34.44 3.28 1.78
CA LYS A 462 33.20 2.49 1.86
C LYS A 462 31.94 3.31 1.66
N LEU A 463 31.94 4.58 2.05
CA LEU A 463 30.81 5.46 1.82
C LEU A 463 31.28 6.91 1.77
N THR A 464 30.83 7.65 0.76
CA THR A 464 30.95 9.10 0.72
C THR A 464 29.56 9.70 0.90
N PHE A 465 29.40 10.62 1.85
CA PHE A 465 28.13 11.28 2.12
C PHE A 465 28.34 12.72 2.60
N GLU A 466 27.27 13.51 2.56
CA GLU A 466 27.28 14.91 2.97
C GLU A 466 26.29 15.10 4.11
N SER A 467 26.55 16.04 5.01
CA SER A 467 25.57 16.46 5.99
C SER A 467 24.56 17.43 5.40
N VAL A 468 23.40 17.53 6.03
CA VAL A 468 22.39 18.53 5.65
C VAL A 468 22.95 19.93 5.82
N SER A 469 22.65 20.83 4.88
CA SER A 469 23.06 22.23 4.98
C SER A 469 22.37 22.91 6.16
N LYS A 470 23.10 23.70 6.93
CA LYS A 470 22.54 24.46 8.07
C LYS A 470 21.37 25.34 7.64
N LEU A 471 21.48 25.95 6.45
CA LEU A 471 20.46 26.82 5.89
C LEU A 471 19.24 26.07 5.34
N LYS A 472 19.29 24.74 5.30
CA LYS A 472 18.16 23.88 4.90
C LYS A 472 17.57 23.10 6.07
N LEU A 473 18.21 23.09 7.24
CA LEU A 473 17.66 22.42 8.42
C LEU A 473 16.37 23.11 8.85
N ALA A 474 15.36 22.30 9.11
CA ALA A 474 14.07 22.74 9.57
C ALA A 474 13.57 21.86 10.72
N SER A 475 12.72 22.44 11.55
CA SER A 475 11.90 21.73 12.51
C SER A 475 10.45 22.19 12.39
N MET A 476 9.53 21.35 12.84
CA MET A 476 8.11 21.69 12.87
C MET A 476 7.47 21.14 14.14
N ALA A 477 6.66 21.97 14.79
CA ALA A 477 5.82 21.55 15.89
C ALA A 477 4.39 22.04 15.67
N GLY A 478 3.46 21.50 16.44
CA GLY A 478 2.08 21.94 16.41
C GLY A 478 1.15 21.03 17.19
N ARG A 479 -0.15 21.29 17.05
CA ARG A 479 -1.21 20.52 17.69
C ARG A 479 -2.21 20.05 16.65
N ILE A 480 -2.65 18.81 16.77
CA ILE A 480 -3.77 18.28 15.99
C ILE A 480 -5.08 18.48 16.78
N PRO A 481 -6.06 19.23 16.25
CA PRO A 481 -7.34 19.42 16.92
C PRO A 481 -8.06 18.10 17.16
N GLY A 482 -8.65 17.91 18.34
CA GLY A 482 -9.40 16.69 18.70
C GLY A 482 -8.56 15.44 18.98
N ALA A 483 -7.26 15.43 18.63
CA ALA A 483 -6.42 14.25 18.78
C ALA A 483 -6.25 13.85 20.26
N LYS A 484 -6.37 12.54 20.49
CA LYS A 484 -6.18 11.89 21.80
C LYS A 484 -4.89 11.08 21.81
N THR A 485 -4.59 10.46 22.96
CA THR A 485 -3.46 9.54 23.13
C THR A 485 -3.43 8.48 22.02
N GLY A 486 -2.27 8.31 21.39
CA GLY A 486 -2.07 7.32 20.32
C GLY A 486 -2.20 7.87 18.90
N ALA A 487 -2.56 9.14 18.73
CA ALA A 487 -2.51 9.79 17.43
C ALA A 487 -1.06 9.91 16.90
N VAL A 488 -0.90 9.76 15.60
CA VAL A 488 0.36 9.87 14.87
C VAL A 488 0.21 10.94 13.80
N VAL A 489 1.20 11.80 13.68
CA VAL A 489 1.37 12.72 12.55
C VAL A 489 2.43 12.15 11.64
N ARG A 490 2.16 12.17 10.34
CA ARG A 490 3.07 11.71 9.31
C ARG A 490 3.24 12.81 8.27
N LEU A 491 4.48 13.05 7.88
CA LEU A 491 4.86 14.00 6.85
C LEU A 491 5.51 13.28 5.69
N LYS A 492 5.00 13.49 4.49
CA LYS A 492 5.59 12.98 3.27
C LYS A 492 6.28 14.12 2.52
N SER A 493 7.60 14.02 2.36
CA SER A 493 8.36 14.94 1.51
C SER A 493 7.86 14.85 0.06
N VAL A 494 7.48 15.97 -0.54
CA VAL A 494 7.05 16.03 -1.94
C VAL A 494 8.22 15.74 -2.89
N GLU A 495 9.43 16.17 -2.53
CA GLU A 495 10.63 15.98 -3.35
C GLU A 495 11.12 14.52 -3.32
N THR A 496 11.17 13.90 -2.13
CA THR A 496 11.81 12.58 -1.96
C THR A 496 10.82 11.43 -1.83
N GLY A 497 9.53 11.72 -1.57
CA GLY A 497 8.50 10.73 -1.25
C GLY A 497 8.69 10.03 0.11
N LYS A 498 9.71 10.41 0.90
CA LYS A 498 10.00 9.80 2.20
C LYS A 498 9.06 10.31 3.28
N PHE A 499 8.74 9.42 4.22
CA PHE A 499 7.86 9.69 5.34
C PHE A 499 8.65 9.91 6.62
N GLU A 500 8.29 10.95 7.35
CA GLU A 500 8.69 11.20 8.73
C GLU A 500 7.47 11.03 9.65
N TYR A 501 7.68 10.55 10.87
CA TYR A 501 6.60 10.23 11.81
C TYR A 501 6.85 10.90 13.17
N ALA A 502 5.79 11.43 13.78
CA ALA A 502 5.80 11.93 15.15
C ALA A 502 4.55 11.41 15.88
N LYS A 503 4.74 10.90 17.10
CA LYS A 503 3.62 10.54 17.98
C LYS A 503 3.14 11.79 18.70
N CYS A 504 1.82 11.95 18.78
CA CYS A 504 1.22 13.01 19.58
C CYS A 504 1.30 12.69 21.07
N SER A 505 1.48 13.74 21.88
CA SER A 505 1.13 13.71 23.30
C SER A 505 -0.40 13.49 23.49
N PRO A 506 -0.87 13.19 24.72
CA PRO A 506 -2.30 13.08 25.02
C PRO A 506 -3.15 14.30 24.65
N TYR A 507 -2.52 15.48 24.50
CA TYR A 507 -3.18 16.73 24.14
C TYR A 507 -3.09 17.08 22.64
N GLY A 508 -2.60 16.14 21.82
CA GLY A 508 -2.47 16.31 20.37
C GLY A 508 -1.21 17.05 19.91
N VAL A 509 -0.29 17.40 20.82
CA VAL A 509 0.96 18.12 20.50
C VAL A 509 2.02 17.16 19.96
N PHE A 510 2.72 17.54 18.89
CA PHE A 510 3.79 16.77 18.26
C PHE A 510 4.98 17.67 17.86
N SER A 511 6.13 17.07 17.54
CA SER A 511 7.28 17.78 16.98
C SER A 511 8.13 16.90 16.06
N PHE A 512 8.75 17.53 15.08
CA PHE A 512 9.76 17.01 14.16
C PHE A 512 11.00 17.89 14.27
N ASN A 513 12.15 17.29 14.60
CA ASN A 513 13.39 18.04 14.84
C ASN A 513 14.38 17.99 13.68
N ASP A 514 14.25 16.99 12.80
CA ASP A 514 15.21 16.70 11.74
C ASP A 514 14.47 16.71 10.38
N LEU A 515 14.04 17.89 9.95
CA LEU A 515 13.44 18.10 8.62
C LEU A 515 14.39 18.90 7.72
N VAL A 516 14.09 18.88 6.42
CA VAL A 516 14.71 19.74 5.43
C VAL A 516 13.65 20.74 4.95
N GLU A 517 14.06 21.97 4.66
CA GLU A 517 13.21 22.95 3.97
C GLU A 517 12.63 22.33 2.68
N GLY A 518 11.33 22.50 2.47
CA GLY A 518 10.66 21.97 1.29
C GLY A 518 9.15 21.81 1.43
N GLY A 519 8.55 21.20 0.41
CA GLY A 519 7.14 20.84 0.37
C GLY A 519 6.87 19.51 1.06
N TYR A 520 5.82 19.45 1.89
CA TYR A 520 5.37 18.26 2.58
C TYR A 520 3.86 18.08 2.48
N ILE A 521 3.41 16.83 2.40
CA ILE A 521 2.01 16.45 2.59
C ILE A 521 1.87 15.92 4.01
N ILE A 522 0.89 16.43 4.76
CA ILE A 522 0.60 15.98 6.11
C ILE A 522 -0.61 15.07 6.14
N ASP A 523 -0.53 14.03 6.97
CA ASP A 523 -1.68 13.28 7.42
C ASP A 523 -1.54 12.88 8.89
N TYR A 524 -2.68 12.68 9.54
CA TYR A 524 -2.73 12.36 10.97
C TYR A 524 -3.88 11.40 11.26
N TYR A 525 -3.60 10.42 12.12
CA TYR A 525 -4.43 9.25 12.28
C TYR A 525 -4.16 8.49 13.58
N TYR A 526 -5.08 7.59 13.93
CA TYR A 526 -4.81 6.53 14.90
C TYR A 526 -4.27 5.30 14.18
N ALA A 527 -3.10 4.84 14.63
CA ALA A 527 -2.40 3.76 13.98
C ALA A 527 -2.99 2.39 14.34
N ASP A 528 -3.00 1.48 13.36
CA ASP A 528 -3.26 0.07 13.61
C ASP A 528 -2.12 -0.55 14.45
N LYS A 529 -2.49 -1.45 15.36
CA LYS A 529 -1.59 -2.02 16.34
C LYS A 529 -0.57 -2.91 15.65
N GLY A 530 0.69 -2.46 15.65
CA GLY A 530 1.84 -3.22 15.17
C GLY A 530 2.29 -2.85 13.76
N THR A 531 1.46 -2.22 12.93
CA THR A 531 1.87 -1.77 11.58
C THR A 531 2.32 -0.31 11.58
N GLY A 532 1.77 0.53 12.46
CA GLY A 532 2.04 1.97 12.48
C GLY A 532 1.39 2.75 11.32
N LEU A 533 0.60 2.05 10.50
CA LEU A 533 -0.17 2.62 9.39
C LEU A 533 -1.56 3.07 9.86
N PRO A 534 -2.27 3.94 9.10
CA PRO A 534 -3.65 4.28 9.41
C PRO A 534 -4.53 3.03 9.57
N ASN A 535 -5.28 2.97 10.66
CA ASN A 535 -6.19 1.85 10.90
C ASN A 535 -7.42 1.93 9.99
N GLY A 536 -7.43 1.11 8.93
CA GLY A 536 -8.58 0.95 8.04
C GLY A 536 -9.67 -0.01 8.54
N GLY A 537 -9.50 -0.63 9.71
CA GLY A 537 -10.41 -1.66 10.22
C GLY A 537 -10.20 -3.00 9.53
N SER A 538 -11.04 -3.98 9.86
CA SER A 538 -10.98 -5.33 9.31
C SER A 538 -12.34 -5.80 8.85
N LEU A 539 -12.37 -6.52 7.72
CA LEU A 539 -13.57 -7.21 7.24
C LEU A 539 -13.78 -8.56 7.93
N ASN A 540 -12.72 -9.18 8.46
CA ASN A 540 -12.79 -10.47 9.15
C ASN A 540 -11.60 -10.67 10.13
N PRO A 541 -11.82 -10.85 11.44
CA PRO A 541 -13.06 -10.55 12.14
C PRO A 541 -13.39 -9.05 11.96
N PHE A 542 -14.68 -8.75 11.86
CA PHE A 542 -15.13 -7.39 11.58
C PHE A 542 -14.64 -6.39 12.66
N SER A 543 -14.08 -5.27 12.23
CA SER A 543 -13.83 -4.10 13.07
C SER A 543 -13.88 -2.81 12.26
N PHE A 544 -14.34 -1.73 12.90
CA PHE A 544 -14.32 -0.40 12.30
C PHE A 544 -12.89 0.12 12.14
N GLY A 545 -12.70 0.98 11.14
CA GLY A 545 -11.49 1.78 11.04
C GLY A 545 -11.39 2.82 12.14
N SER A 546 -10.26 3.53 12.19
CA SER A 546 -10.07 4.68 13.07
C SER A 546 -9.97 5.96 12.27
N ALA A 547 -10.14 7.09 12.96
CA ALA A 547 -10.08 8.39 12.33
C ALA A 547 -8.72 8.59 11.62
N TRP A 548 -8.80 9.07 10.38
CA TRP A 548 -7.68 9.51 9.56
C TRP A 548 -8.08 10.84 8.89
N ARG A 549 -7.11 11.74 8.75
CA ARG A 549 -7.25 13.01 8.05
C ARG A 549 -5.99 13.28 7.26
N SER A 550 -6.15 13.83 6.08
CA SER A 550 -5.07 14.34 5.25
C SER A 550 -5.59 15.59 4.57
N PRO A 551 -5.19 16.79 4.99
CA PRO A 551 -5.47 18.01 4.23
C PRO A 551 -4.89 17.93 2.81
N ILE A 552 -5.51 18.61 1.83
CA ILE A 552 -5.03 18.61 0.43
C ILE A 552 -3.79 19.50 0.27
N ASP A 553 -3.68 20.56 1.07
CA ASP A 553 -2.66 21.58 0.90
C ASP A 553 -1.26 21.06 1.20
N THR A 554 -0.31 21.46 0.36
CA THR A 554 1.11 21.21 0.59
C THR A 554 1.63 22.17 1.65
N LEU A 555 2.16 21.64 2.74
CA LEU A 555 2.91 22.37 3.74
C LEU A 555 4.24 22.85 3.16
N LYS A 556 4.50 24.16 3.22
CA LYS A 556 5.80 24.74 2.86
C LYS A 556 6.61 24.98 4.13
N ILE A 557 7.45 24.01 4.47
CA ILE A 557 8.34 24.08 5.63
C ILE A 557 9.58 24.88 5.22
N LYS A 558 9.88 25.96 5.94
CA LYS A 558 11.06 26.80 5.73
C LYS A 558 12.21 26.36 6.66
N SER A 559 13.43 26.80 6.37
CA SER A 559 14.54 26.60 7.31
C SER A 559 14.24 27.26 8.67
N GLY A 560 14.69 26.61 9.74
CA GLY A 560 14.40 27.00 11.12
C GLY A 560 13.14 26.35 11.68
N ALA A 561 12.56 26.99 12.69
CA ALA A 561 11.37 26.49 13.38
C ALA A 561 10.08 26.88 12.64
N ASN A 562 9.20 25.91 12.47
CA ASN A 562 7.88 26.09 11.83
C ASN A 562 6.78 25.68 12.81
N ASP A 563 5.64 26.37 12.72
CA ASP A 563 4.44 26.09 13.51
C ASP A 563 3.31 25.66 12.56
N LEU A 564 2.76 24.46 12.79
CA LEU A 564 1.67 23.92 11.98
C LEU A 564 0.44 24.83 11.99
N GLU A 565 0.07 25.41 13.13
CA GLU A 565 -1.16 26.21 13.26
C GLU A 565 -1.06 27.51 12.45
N GLN A 566 0.16 28.05 12.28
CA GLN A 566 0.40 29.20 11.42
C GLN A 566 0.37 28.84 9.93
N LEU A 567 0.89 27.66 9.58
CA LEU A 567 0.93 27.19 8.20
C LEU A 567 -0.44 26.70 7.71
N MET A 568 -1.25 26.13 8.60
CA MET A 568 -2.56 25.55 8.31
C MET A 568 -3.56 25.84 9.45
N PRO A 569 -4.13 27.05 9.52
CA PRO A 569 -4.99 27.44 10.64
C PRO A 569 -6.31 26.65 10.72
N ASN A 570 -6.80 26.11 9.59
CA ASN A 570 -8.09 25.42 9.50
C ASN A 570 -7.93 23.90 9.36
N LEU A 571 -7.20 23.29 10.30
CA LEU A 571 -7.02 21.83 10.33
C LEU A 571 -8.31 21.11 10.77
N PRO A 572 -8.78 20.11 9.99
CA PRO A 572 -9.85 19.23 10.45
C PRO A 572 -9.52 18.57 11.79
N ALA A 573 -10.52 18.44 12.67
CA ALA A 573 -10.33 17.68 13.89
C ALA A 573 -10.17 16.18 13.59
N LEU A 574 -9.37 15.51 14.42
CA LEU A 574 -9.24 14.05 14.46
C LEU A 574 -10.13 13.51 15.59
N PRO A 575 -11.36 13.04 15.30
CA PRO A 575 -12.36 12.67 16.31
C PRO A 575 -11.95 11.50 17.23
#